data_AF-A0A832U1W2-F1
#
_entry.id   AF-A0A832U1W2-F1
#
_cell.length_a   1.000
_cell.length_b   1.000
_cell.length_c   1.000
_cell.angle_alpha   90.00
_cell.angle_beta   90.00
_cell.angle_gamma   90.00
#
_symmetry.space_group_name_H-M   'P 1'
#
loop_
_entity.id
_entity.type
_entity.pdbx_description
1 polymer ?
#
loop_
_entity_poly.entity_id
_entity_poly.type
_entity_poly.pdbx_seq_one_letter_code
_entity_poly.pdbx_strand_id
1 'polypeptide(L)'
;DELNASIYQEFDFDIVPPDYGLTPGDSLSNVTLKIVYYTHDNSVKKMKVKFYTEKLGWLYNNKECPKYPSVFGTELFNLTGYVNSTEDLANLKIRIEAVAQADASAEKEIFIDYMALWIE
;
A
#
# COMPACT_ATOMS: atom_id res chain seq x y z
N ASP A 1 14.55 15.90 4.26
CA ASP A 1 13.74 15.39 3.13
C ASP A 1 12.28 15.60 3.43
N GLU A 2 11.68 16.63 2.84
CA GLU A 2 10.25 16.86 2.98
C GLU A 2 9.49 15.85 2.13
N LEU A 3 8.60 15.12 2.80
CA LEU A 3 7.66 14.24 2.15
C LEU A 3 6.62 15.13 1.48
N ASN A 4 6.62 15.21 0.16
CA ASN A 4 5.57 15.92 -0.54
C ASN A 4 4.29 15.08 -0.49
N ALA A 5 3.50 15.27 0.57
CA ALA A 5 2.26 14.56 0.83
C ALA A 5 1.15 14.85 -0.21
N SER A 6 1.42 15.67 -1.23
CA SER A 6 0.49 15.97 -2.32
C SER A 6 0.62 15.04 -3.53
N ILE A 7 1.69 14.24 -3.64
CA ILE A 7 1.86 13.27 -4.74
C ILE A 7 1.58 11.87 -4.18
N TYR A 8 0.31 11.50 -4.21
CA TYR A 8 -0.16 10.18 -3.76
C TYR A 8 -1.24 9.64 -4.68
N GLN A 9 -1.37 8.31 -4.66
CA GLN A 9 -2.54 7.63 -5.20
C GLN A 9 -3.19 6.80 -4.10
N GLU A 10 -4.50 6.94 -3.98
CA GLU A 10 -5.33 6.17 -3.05
C GLU A 10 -6.04 5.06 -3.82
N PHE A 11 -6.09 3.88 -3.21
CA PHE A 11 -6.68 2.67 -3.75
C PHE A 11 -7.69 2.16 -2.73
N ASP A 12 -8.92 1.99 -3.22
CA ASP A 12 -9.98 1.29 -2.52
C ASP A 12 -10.17 -0.05 -3.24
N PHE A 13 -10.13 -1.14 -2.48
CA PHE A 13 -10.33 -2.48 -3.03
C PHE A 13 -11.81 -2.84 -3.14
N ASP A 14 -12.71 -2.01 -2.58
CA ASP A 14 -14.16 -2.23 -2.56
C ASP A 14 -14.52 -3.65 -2.07
N ILE A 15 -13.85 -4.08 -1.00
CA ILE A 15 -13.96 -5.46 -0.51
C ILE A 15 -15.30 -5.62 0.20
N VAL A 16 -16.10 -6.54 -0.33
CA VAL A 16 -17.31 -7.05 0.33
C VAL A 16 -16.99 -8.44 0.89
N PRO A 17 -16.66 -8.58 2.19
CA PRO A 17 -16.19 -9.86 2.75
C PRO A 17 -17.09 -11.07 2.44
N PRO A 18 -18.43 -10.96 2.45
CA PRO A 18 -19.31 -12.07 2.06
C PRO A 18 -19.09 -12.60 0.64
N ASP A 19 -18.66 -11.77 -0.32
CA ASP A 19 -18.39 -12.20 -1.70
C ASP A 19 -17.16 -13.11 -1.79
N TYR A 20 -16.32 -13.09 -0.74
CA TYR A 20 -15.13 -13.93 -0.58
C TYR A 20 -15.32 -15.05 0.45
N GLY A 21 -16.57 -15.31 0.87
CA GLY A 21 -16.89 -16.39 1.81
C GLY A 21 -16.58 -16.07 3.28
N LEU A 22 -16.33 -14.80 3.62
CA LEU A 22 -16.10 -14.34 4.99
C LEU A 22 -17.41 -13.80 5.57
N THR A 23 -17.75 -14.23 6.78
CA THR A 23 -18.97 -13.78 7.47
C THR A 23 -18.70 -12.56 8.35
N PRO A 24 -19.66 -11.63 8.49
CA PRO A 24 -19.48 -10.49 9.38
C PRO A 24 -19.13 -10.92 10.81
N GLY A 25 -18.03 -10.39 11.34
CA GLY A 25 -17.49 -10.70 12.66
C GLY A 25 -16.41 -11.79 12.66
N ASP A 26 -16.09 -12.40 11.52
CA ASP A 26 -14.97 -13.33 11.41
C ASP A 26 -13.64 -12.63 11.71
N SER A 27 -12.78 -13.33 12.44
CA SER A 27 -11.41 -12.91 12.68
C SER A 27 -10.50 -13.34 11.55
N LEU A 28 -9.62 -12.45 11.10
CA LEU A 28 -8.61 -12.72 10.08
C LEU A 28 -7.27 -13.04 10.74
N SER A 29 -6.67 -14.14 10.33
CA SER A 29 -5.36 -14.61 10.79
C SER A 29 -4.21 -14.08 9.94
N ASN A 30 -4.48 -13.71 8.70
CA ASN A 30 -3.52 -13.08 7.79
C ASN A 30 -4.20 -12.02 6.93
N VAL A 31 -3.61 -10.83 6.88
CA VAL A 31 -3.90 -9.81 5.88
C VAL A 31 -2.57 -9.28 5.37
N THR A 32 -2.18 -9.70 4.17
CA THR A 32 -0.91 -9.29 3.55
C THR A 32 -1.18 -8.57 2.23
N LEU A 33 -0.75 -7.31 2.14
CA LEU A 33 -0.73 -6.56 0.90
C LEU A 33 0.53 -6.91 0.10
N LYS A 34 0.35 -7.26 -1.17
CA LYS A 34 1.40 -7.48 -2.16
C LYS A 34 1.37 -6.36 -3.18
N ILE A 35 2.50 -5.72 -3.42
CA ILE A 35 2.67 -4.69 -4.43
C ILE A 35 3.81 -5.09 -5.35
N VAL A 36 3.57 -5.07 -6.67
CA VAL A 36 4.61 -5.22 -7.68
C VAL A 36 4.77 -3.90 -8.41
N TYR A 37 5.97 -3.33 -8.35
CA TYR A 37 6.23 -1.99 -8.88
C TYR A 37 7.65 -1.86 -9.44
N TYR A 38 7.82 -0.87 -10.33
CA TYR A 38 9.12 -0.37 -10.76
C TYR A 38 9.22 1.15 -10.55
N THR A 39 10.45 1.65 -10.39
CA THR A 39 10.76 3.08 -10.37
C THR A 39 11.47 3.45 -11.66
N HIS A 40 10.98 4.46 -12.39
CA HIS A 40 11.43 4.78 -13.76
C HIS A 40 12.94 5.08 -13.88
N ASP A 41 13.57 5.47 -12.77
CA ASP A 41 15.00 5.74 -12.66
C ASP A 41 15.41 5.88 -11.16
N ASN A 42 16.48 6.63 -10.88
CA ASN A 42 16.95 6.93 -9.53
C ASN A 42 16.32 8.20 -8.91
N SER A 43 15.43 8.91 -9.61
CA SER A 43 14.82 10.18 -9.16
C SER A 43 13.88 10.02 -7.97
N VAL A 44 13.22 8.86 -7.87
CA VAL A 44 12.44 8.45 -6.69
C VAL A 44 13.42 8.03 -5.59
N LYS A 45 13.30 8.62 -4.40
CA LYS A 45 14.11 8.26 -3.22
C LYS A 45 13.57 7.01 -2.54
N LYS A 46 12.26 6.95 -2.33
CA LYS A 46 11.58 5.79 -1.75
C LYS A 46 10.08 5.84 -2.01
N MET A 47 9.45 4.67 -2.10
CA MET A 47 8.02 4.52 -1.96
C MET A 47 7.66 4.44 -0.46
N LYS A 48 6.50 4.98 -0.09
CA LYS A 48 5.88 4.75 1.21
C LYS A 48 4.46 4.25 1.02
N VAL A 49 4.06 3.33 1.88
CA VAL A 49 2.69 2.80 1.92
C VAL A 49 2.01 3.26 3.19
N LYS A 50 0.82 3.82 3.02
CA LYS A 50 -0.14 4.08 4.07
C LYS A 50 -1.32 3.14 3.92
N PHE A 51 -1.95 2.84 5.04
CA PHE A 51 -3.23 2.14 5.06
C PHE A 51 -4.17 2.84 6.04
N TYR A 52 -5.46 2.78 5.75
CA TYR A 52 -6.51 3.29 6.61
C TYR A 52 -7.21 2.14 7.32
N THR A 53 -7.49 2.32 8.60
CA THR A 53 -8.48 1.53 9.34
C THR A 53 -9.42 2.48 10.05
N GLU A 54 -10.70 2.11 10.24
CA GLU A 54 -11.65 3.00 10.92
C GLU A 54 -11.18 3.36 12.34
N LYS A 55 -10.57 2.40 13.04
CA LYS A 55 -10.13 2.54 14.42
C LYS A 55 -8.97 3.53 14.61
N LEU A 56 -8.04 3.59 13.66
CA LEU A 56 -6.77 4.31 13.82
C LEU A 56 -6.56 5.43 12.79
N GLY A 57 -7.41 5.51 11.78
CA GLY A 57 -7.22 6.41 10.65
C GLY A 57 -6.05 5.99 9.76
N TRP A 58 -5.42 6.96 9.09
CA TRP A 58 -4.28 6.72 8.21
C TRP A 58 -3.00 6.45 8.99
N LEU A 59 -2.40 5.28 8.75
CA LEU A 59 -1.15 4.85 9.34
C LEU A 59 -0.10 4.57 8.27
N TYR A 60 1.16 4.88 8.55
CA TYR A 60 2.27 4.45 7.71
C TYR A 60 2.64 3.00 8.02
N ASN A 61 2.89 2.22 6.99
CA ASN A 61 3.67 1.01 7.15
C ASN A 61 5.15 1.40 7.31
N ASN A 62 5.80 0.90 8.36
CA ASN A 62 7.20 1.24 8.67
C ASN A 62 8.23 0.52 7.79
N LYS A 63 7.78 -0.34 6.88
CA LYS A 63 8.67 -1.04 5.94
C LYS A 63 9.28 -0.04 4.95
N GLU A 64 10.60 -0.06 4.85
CA GLU A 64 11.29 0.65 3.78
C GLU A 64 11.07 -0.08 2.45
N CYS A 65 10.58 0.64 1.45
CA CYS A 65 10.38 0.10 0.11
C CYS A 65 11.64 0.39 -0.72
N PRO A 66 12.34 -0.65 -1.22
CA PRO A 66 13.54 -0.47 -2.02
C PRO A 66 13.23 0.21 -3.37
N LYS A 67 14.28 0.71 -4.02
CA LYS A 67 14.18 1.16 -5.41
C LYS A 67 14.36 -0.05 -6.31
N TYR A 68 13.55 -0.13 -7.37
CA TYR A 68 13.70 -1.12 -8.42
C TYR A 68 13.89 -0.40 -9.76
N PRO A 69 15.12 0.09 -10.04
CA PRO A 69 15.40 0.77 -11.28
C PRO A 69 15.36 -0.24 -12.43
N SER A 70 14.53 0.02 -13.44
CA SER A 70 14.46 -0.77 -14.68
C SER A 70 13.97 -2.23 -14.54
N VAL A 71 13.53 -2.67 -13.36
CA VAL A 71 12.95 -4.00 -13.14
C VAL A 71 11.75 -3.92 -12.20
N PHE A 72 10.81 -4.84 -12.32
CA PHE A 72 9.75 -4.99 -11.33
C PHE A 72 10.25 -5.75 -10.12
N GLY A 73 10.03 -5.20 -8.93
CA GLY A 73 10.22 -5.89 -7.68
C GLY A 73 8.91 -6.08 -6.93
N THR A 74 8.92 -6.99 -5.95
CA THR A 74 7.73 -7.38 -5.19
C THR A 74 7.94 -7.06 -3.72
N GLU A 75 6.99 -6.36 -3.13
CA GLU A 75 6.98 -6.06 -1.71
C GLU A 75 5.71 -6.58 -1.03
N LEU A 76 5.91 -7.20 0.15
CA LEU A 76 4.86 -7.72 1.01
C LEU A 76 4.74 -6.89 2.29
N PHE A 77 3.53 -6.47 2.63
CA PHE A 77 3.22 -5.70 3.84
C PHE A 77 2.21 -6.48 4.66
N ASN A 78 2.65 -7.00 5.81
CA ASN A 78 1.75 -7.63 6.78
C ASN A 78 0.96 -6.54 7.52
N LEU A 79 -0.36 -6.62 7.40
CA LEU A 79 -1.33 -5.71 7.99
C LEU A 79 -2.18 -6.37 9.08
N THR A 80 -2.01 -7.67 9.36
CA THR A 80 -2.83 -8.45 10.31
C THR A 80 -2.94 -7.80 11.69
N GLY A 81 -1.88 -7.14 12.16
CA GLY A 81 -1.90 -6.44 13.46
C GLY A 81 -2.89 -5.25 13.51
N TYR A 82 -3.35 -4.77 12.36
CA TYR A 82 -4.22 -3.60 12.22
C TYR A 82 -5.55 -3.92 11.54
N VAL A 83 -5.58 -4.95 10.70
CA VAL A 83 -6.76 -5.45 9.98
C VAL A 83 -6.93 -6.90 10.40
N ASN A 84 -7.80 -7.16 11.37
CA ASN A 84 -8.00 -8.51 11.91
C ASN A 84 -9.47 -8.93 12.01
N SER A 85 -10.39 -8.12 11.51
CA SER A 85 -11.79 -8.51 11.33
C SER A 85 -12.27 -8.22 9.91
N THR A 86 -13.42 -8.79 9.56
CA THR A 86 -14.11 -8.47 8.30
C THR A 86 -14.54 -7.01 8.20
N GLU A 87 -14.86 -6.34 9.31
CA GLU A 87 -15.18 -4.90 9.27
C GLU A 87 -13.94 -4.05 8.97
N ASP A 88 -12.79 -4.39 9.58
CA ASP A 88 -11.53 -3.71 9.27
C ASP A 88 -11.17 -3.88 7.78
N LEU A 89 -11.37 -5.09 7.26
CA LEU A 89 -11.07 -5.43 5.87
C LEU A 89 -11.97 -4.67 4.88
N ALA A 90 -13.27 -4.58 5.17
CA ALA A 90 -14.23 -3.86 4.31
C ALA A 90 -13.93 -2.36 4.22
N ASN A 91 -13.26 -1.80 5.24
CA ASN A 91 -12.89 -0.39 5.30
C ASN A 91 -11.42 -0.13 4.93
N LEU A 92 -10.68 -1.16 4.49
CA LEU A 92 -9.26 -1.03 4.18
C LEU A 92 -9.06 -0.17 2.92
N LYS A 93 -8.31 0.92 3.08
CA LYS A 93 -7.82 1.74 1.96
C LYS A 93 -6.31 1.78 1.98
N ILE A 94 -5.69 1.75 0.81
CA ILE A 94 -4.24 1.83 0.65
C ILE A 94 -3.88 3.14 -0.02
N ARG A 95 -2.84 3.81 0.45
CA ARG A 95 -2.28 4.99 -0.19
C ARG A 95 -0.81 4.79 -0.45
N ILE A 96 -0.39 5.06 -1.68
CA ILE A 96 1.00 4.96 -2.11
C ILE A 96 1.53 6.36 -2.35
N GLU A 97 2.67 6.65 -1.73
CA GLU A 97 3.32 7.96 -1.76
C GLU A 97 4.74 7.81 -2.34
N ALA A 98 5.09 8.66 -3.29
CA ALA A 98 6.44 8.75 -3.81
C ALA A 98 7.21 9.83 -3.06
N VAL A 99 8.30 9.47 -2.38
CA VAL A 99 9.25 10.42 -1.83
C VAL A 99 10.36 10.60 -2.85
N ALA A 100 10.53 11.81 -3.36
CA ALA A 100 11.58 12.14 -4.32
C ALA A 100 12.67 13.01 -3.70
N GLN A 101 13.88 12.92 -4.25
CA GLN A 101 15.00 13.82 -3.91
C GLN A 101 15.41 14.71 -5.10
N ALA A 102 14.84 14.46 -6.29
CA ALA A 102 15.17 15.17 -7.52
C ALA A 102 14.43 16.52 -7.65
N ASP A 103 14.94 17.38 -8.53
CA ASP A 103 14.35 18.68 -8.88
C ASP A 103 12.86 18.56 -9.29
N ALA A 104 12.12 19.66 -9.16
CA ALA A 104 10.69 19.71 -9.52
C ALA A 104 10.44 19.38 -11.00
N SER A 105 11.44 19.52 -11.87
CA SER A 105 11.40 19.22 -13.30
C SER A 105 11.68 17.75 -13.65
N ALA A 106 12.09 16.90 -12.71
CA ALA A 106 12.29 15.48 -12.98
C ALA A 106 10.94 14.75 -12.99
N GLU A 107 10.66 14.00 -14.07
CA GLU A 107 9.53 13.09 -14.16
C GLU A 107 9.71 11.96 -13.14
N LYS A 108 9.02 12.08 -12.01
CA LYS A 108 9.10 11.16 -10.87
C LYS A 108 7.95 10.18 -10.95
N GLU A 109 8.23 8.96 -11.36
CA GLU A 109 7.19 7.96 -11.61
C GLU A 109 7.48 6.66 -10.86
N ILE A 110 6.46 6.21 -10.13
CA ILE A 110 6.33 4.85 -9.62
C ILE A 110 5.25 4.19 -10.45
N PHE A 111 5.57 3.04 -11.02
CA PHE A 111 4.66 2.28 -11.83
C PHE A 111 4.28 1.00 -11.09
N ILE A 112 2.99 0.80 -10.88
CA ILE A 112 2.44 -0.37 -10.21
C ILE A 112 1.91 -1.30 -11.30
N ASP A 113 2.46 -2.51 -11.38
CA ASP A 113 1.97 -3.55 -12.30
C ASP A 113 0.71 -4.20 -11.74
N TYR A 114 0.78 -4.66 -10.49
CA TYR A 114 -0.40 -5.10 -9.77
C TYR A 114 -0.28 -4.90 -8.26
N MET A 115 -1.46 -4.89 -7.64
CA MET A 115 -1.65 -4.86 -6.21
C MET A 115 -2.67 -5.93 -5.82
N ALA A 116 -2.39 -6.70 -4.78
CA ALA A 116 -3.26 -7.77 -4.33
C ALA A 116 -3.24 -7.90 -2.81
N LEU A 117 -4.35 -8.39 -2.25
CA LEU A 117 -4.46 -8.76 -0.85
C LEU A 117 -4.53 -10.29 -0.73
N TRP A 118 -3.72 -10.84 0.16
CA TRP A 118 -3.83 -12.23 0.59
C TRP A 118 -4.45 -12.24 1.99
N ILE A 119 -5.59 -12.92 2.11
CA ILE A 119 -6.42 -12.98 3.31
C ILE A 119 -6.57 -14.45 3.72
N GLU A 120 -6.42 -14.74 5.02
CA GLU A 120 -6.66 -16.07 5.63
C GLU A 120 -7.39 -15.96 6.96
#